data_AF-A0A382FKM1-F1
#
_entry.id   AF-A0A382FKM1-F1
#
_cell.length_a   1.000
_cell.length_b   1.000
_cell.length_c   1.000
_cell.angle_alpha   90.00
_cell.angle_beta   90.00
_cell.angle_gamma   90.00
#
_symmetry.space_group_name_H-M   'P 1'
#
loop_
_entity.id
_entity.type
_entity.pdbx_description
1 polymer ?
#
loop_
_entity_poly.entity_id
_entity_poly.type
_entity_poly.pdbx_seq_one_letter_code
_entity_poly.pdbx_strand_id
1 'polypeptide(L)'
;MTARTNTTPAGGPPEGWAVRLSGTRFASVEHVEATGSTNADLVARVGDAGDGTVLVTDHQTAGRGRLGRTWDAPPGTNLLVSVLLRPTWPPDNHPLVTPA
;
A
#
# COMPACT_ATOMS: atom_id res chain seq x y z
N MET A 1 23.92 26.74 -9.35
CA MET A 1 23.00 25.67 -9.78
C MET A 1 22.29 25.17 -8.53
N THR A 2 21.20 25.82 -8.14
CA THR A 2 20.52 25.57 -6.86
C THR A 2 19.55 24.42 -7.05
N ALA A 3 19.88 23.26 -6.47
CA ALA A 3 19.01 22.09 -6.48
C ALA A 3 17.69 22.47 -5.78
N ARG A 4 16.58 22.40 -6.52
CA ARG A 4 15.25 22.50 -5.94
C ARG A 4 15.03 21.25 -5.10
N THR A 5 15.06 21.37 -3.79
CA THR A 5 14.56 20.33 -2.88
C THR A 5 13.05 20.33 -3.03
N ASN A 6 12.52 19.45 -3.88
CA ASN A 6 11.11 19.12 -3.89
C ASN A 6 10.83 18.33 -2.60
N THR A 7 10.60 19.04 -1.50
CA THR A 7 10.04 18.44 -0.29
C THR A 7 8.56 18.24 -0.55
N THR A 8 8.19 17.10 -1.16
CA THR A 8 6.80 16.65 -1.15
C THR A 8 6.41 16.49 0.32
N PRO A 9 5.31 17.08 0.81
CA PRO A 9 4.91 16.89 2.19
C PRO A 9 4.64 15.40 2.39
N ALA A 10 5.17 14.82 3.47
CA ALA A 10 4.54 13.68 4.11
C ALA A 10 3.08 14.07 4.34
N GLY A 11 2.17 13.28 3.80
CA GLY A 11 0.82 13.75 3.56
C GLY A 11 0.14 12.65 2.83
N GLY A 12 -0.67 11.91 3.59
CA GLY A 12 -1.35 10.72 3.14
C GLY A 12 -2.29 10.95 1.95
N PRO A 13 -3.35 10.15 1.84
CA PRO A 13 -4.24 10.22 0.70
C PRO A 13 -4.74 11.67 0.45
N PRO A 14 -4.78 12.11 -0.83
CA PRO A 14 -5.15 13.48 -1.16
C PRO A 14 -6.58 13.80 -0.71
N GLU A 15 -6.87 15.08 -0.47
CA GLU A 15 -8.21 15.51 -0.06
C GLU A 15 -9.32 14.93 -0.97
N GLY A 16 -10.43 14.51 -0.35
CA GLY A 16 -11.59 13.97 -1.07
C GLY A 16 -11.44 12.54 -1.59
N TRP A 17 -10.32 11.85 -1.32
CA TRP A 17 -10.13 10.45 -1.73
C TRP A 17 -11.28 9.53 -1.28
N ALA A 18 -11.78 9.71 -0.05
CA ALA A 18 -12.80 8.84 0.53
C ALA A 18 -14.12 8.94 -0.26
N VAL A 19 -14.49 10.14 -0.70
CA VAL A 19 -15.66 10.35 -1.55
C VAL A 19 -15.47 9.70 -2.92
N ARG A 20 -14.27 9.83 -3.50
CA ARG A 20 -13.94 9.25 -4.81
C ARG A 20 -13.92 7.72 -4.82
N LEU A 21 -13.55 7.09 -3.71
CA LEU A 21 -13.54 5.65 -3.56
C LEU A 21 -14.82 5.09 -2.95
N SER A 22 -15.76 5.96 -2.54
CA SER A 22 -17.04 5.55 -1.98
C SER A 22 -17.79 4.64 -2.93
N GLY A 23 -18.34 3.53 -2.41
CA GLY A 23 -19.05 2.53 -3.19
C GLY A 23 -18.16 1.60 -4.03
N THR A 24 -16.84 1.80 -4.04
CA THR A 24 -15.90 0.87 -4.67
C THR A 24 -15.45 -0.20 -3.67
N ARG A 25 -14.90 -1.31 -4.20
CA ARG A 25 -14.24 -2.36 -3.38
C ARG A 25 -13.11 -1.80 -2.50
N PHE A 26 -12.49 -0.69 -2.91
CA PHE A 26 -11.30 -0.13 -2.27
C PHE A 26 -11.61 1.08 -1.37
N ALA A 27 -12.86 1.19 -0.88
CA ALA A 27 -13.29 2.31 -0.05
C ALA A 27 -12.61 2.37 1.33
N SER A 28 -12.09 1.23 1.84
CA SER A 28 -11.40 1.14 3.12
C SER A 28 -9.91 1.43 2.97
N VAL A 29 -9.53 2.70 2.91
CA VAL A 29 -8.11 3.12 2.89
C VAL A 29 -7.67 3.59 4.27
N GLU A 30 -6.54 3.05 4.72
CA GLU A 30 -5.84 3.47 5.93
C GLU A 30 -4.48 4.05 5.54
N HIS A 31 -4.05 5.09 6.26
CA HIS A 31 -2.74 5.70 6.08
C HIS A 31 -1.99 5.70 7.41
N VAL A 32 -0.70 5.36 7.32
CA VAL A 32 0.25 5.47 8.42
C VAL A 32 1.46 6.25 7.94
N GLU A 33 2.11 7.01 8.81
CA GLU A 33 3.30 7.78 8.41
C GLU A 33 4.47 6.84 8.07
N ALA A 34 4.65 5.78 8.85
CA ALA A 34 5.71 4.79 8.64
C ALA A 34 5.28 3.40 9.11
N THR A 35 5.80 2.37 8.44
CA THR A 35 5.70 0.97 8.86
C THR A 35 6.96 0.19 8.45
N GLY A 36 7.14 -1.03 8.93
CA GLY A 36 8.11 -1.97 8.37
C GLY A 36 7.77 -2.29 6.90
N SER A 37 6.58 -2.83 6.65
CA SER A 37 6.10 -3.16 5.29
C SER A 37 4.58 -3.23 5.25
N THR A 38 3.95 -2.44 4.38
CA THR A 38 2.48 -2.45 4.22
C THR A 38 1.92 -3.85 3.91
N ASN A 39 2.67 -4.65 3.14
CA ASN A 39 2.26 -6.01 2.81
C ASN A 39 2.33 -6.94 4.03
N ALA A 40 3.37 -6.81 4.87
CA ALA A 40 3.48 -7.60 6.10
C ALA A 40 2.33 -7.29 7.06
N ASP A 41 1.98 -6.01 7.19
CA ASP A 41 0.91 -5.56 8.08
C ASP A 41 -0.46 -6.08 7.64
N LEU A 42 -0.77 -6.04 6.34
CA LEU A 42 -2.03 -6.57 5.84
C LEU A 42 -2.12 -8.09 5.93
N VAL A 43 -1.01 -8.81 5.73
CA VAL A 43 -0.95 -10.27 5.95
C VAL A 43 -1.24 -10.61 7.41
N ALA A 44 -0.68 -9.86 8.37
CA ALA A 44 -0.94 -10.06 9.80
C ALA A 44 -2.41 -9.80 10.18
N ARG A 45 -3.12 -8.99 9.40
CA ARG A 45 -4.52 -8.60 9.64
C ARG A 45 -5.53 -9.39 8.82
N VAL A 46 -5.14 -10.46 8.12
CA VAL A 46 -6.04 -11.22 7.23
C VAL A 46 -7.27 -11.82 7.94
N GLY A 47 -7.22 -12.03 9.26
CA GLY A 47 -8.37 -12.47 10.06
C GLY A 47 -9.42 -11.39 10.29
N ASP A 48 -8.98 -10.12 10.38
CA ASP A 48 -9.81 -9.00 10.85
C ASP A 48 -10.15 -8.00 9.74
N ALA A 49 -9.24 -7.80 8.78
CA ALA A 49 -9.39 -6.82 7.70
C ALA A 49 -10.30 -7.36 6.58
N GLY A 50 -11.19 -6.51 6.07
CA GLY A 50 -12.12 -6.84 4.99
C GLY A 50 -11.45 -7.03 3.63
N ASP A 51 -12.18 -7.61 2.67
CA ASP A 51 -11.71 -7.64 1.29
C ASP A 51 -11.64 -6.21 0.74
N GLY A 52 -10.57 -5.90 0.01
CA GLY A 52 -10.34 -4.56 -0.53
C GLY A 52 -9.79 -3.53 0.45
N THR A 53 -9.43 -3.92 1.68
CA THR A 53 -8.68 -3.04 2.60
C THR A 53 -7.36 -2.61 1.95
N VAL A 54 -7.11 -1.30 1.94
CA VAL A 54 -5.93 -0.65 1.37
C VAL A 54 -5.11 -0.03 2.50
N LEU A 55 -3.82 -0.32 2.54
CA LEU A 55 -2.89 0.35 3.46
C LEU A 55 -1.87 1.13 2.66
N VAL A 56 -1.77 2.44 2.95
CA VAL A 56 -0.81 3.36 2.36
C VAL A 56 0.16 3.82 3.44
N THR A 57 1.43 4.02 3.08
CA THR A 57 2.43 4.62 3.98
C THR A 57 3.29 5.65 3.27
N ASP A 58 3.77 6.65 4.01
CA ASP A 58 4.76 7.59 3.47
C ASP A 58 6.16 6.99 3.44
N HIS A 59 6.43 6.00 4.31
CA HIS A 59 7.72 5.34 4.40
C HIS A 59 7.63 3.86 4.83
N GLN A 60 8.50 3.03 4.26
CA GLN A 60 8.72 1.65 4.71
C GLN A 60 10.16 1.48 5.21
N THR A 61 10.34 1.14 6.49
CA THR A 61 11.67 0.95 7.09
C THR A 61 12.26 -0.44 6.83
N ALA A 62 11.42 -1.40 6.45
CA ALA A 62 11.80 -2.79 6.15
C ALA A 62 11.08 -3.28 4.89
N GLY A 63 11.08 -2.46 3.84
CA GLY A 63 10.42 -2.78 2.59
C GLY A 63 10.95 -4.05 1.95
N ARG A 64 10.05 -4.90 1.44
CA ARG A 64 10.39 -6.20 0.88
C ARG A 64 10.11 -6.23 -0.62
N GLY A 65 11.11 -6.61 -1.39
CA GLY A 65 11.00 -7.02 -2.77
C GLY A 65 11.02 -8.54 -2.92
N ARG A 66 10.79 -9.01 -4.15
CA ARG A 66 10.82 -10.44 -4.46
C ARG A 66 12.23 -11.01 -4.35
N LEU A 67 12.31 -12.32 -4.10
CA LEU A 67 13.56 -13.09 -4.04
C LEU A 67 14.54 -12.53 -2.98
N GLY A 68 14.02 -12.11 -1.83
CA GLY A 68 14.82 -11.63 -0.71
C GLY A 68 15.46 -10.25 -0.90
N ARG A 69 15.11 -9.52 -1.97
CA ARG A 69 15.60 -8.16 -2.17
C ARG A 69 14.89 -7.18 -1.23
N THR A 70 15.59 -6.14 -0.82
CA THR A 70 15.01 -5.02 -0.08
C THR A 70 14.37 -4.03 -1.05
N TRP A 71 13.24 -3.45 -0.63
CA TRP A 71 12.67 -2.27 -1.24
C TRP A 71 12.98 -1.06 -0.36
N ASP A 72 13.75 -0.11 -0.88
CA ASP A 72 14.12 1.13 -0.19
C ASP A 72 13.57 2.34 -0.95
N ALA A 73 12.92 3.24 -0.23
CA ALA A 73 12.32 4.44 -0.77
C ALA A 73 12.36 5.55 0.29
N PRO A 74 12.95 6.73 -0.03
CA PRO A 74 12.89 7.87 0.87
C PRO A 74 11.44 8.26 1.18
N PRO A 75 11.15 8.82 2.37
CA PRO A 75 9.80 9.22 2.74
C PRO A 75 9.16 10.16 1.71
N GLY A 76 7.91 9.87 1.33
CA GLY A 76 7.10 10.74 0.45
C GLY A 76 7.53 10.79 -1.02
N THR A 77 8.50 9.98 -1.46
CA THR A 77 8.93 9.97 -2.88
C THR A 77 8.16 8.97 -3.73
N ASN A 78 7.54 7.97 -3.11
CA ASN A 78 6.89 6.85 -3.80
C ASN A 78 5.48 6.63 -3.22
N LEU A 79 4.56 6.13 -4.05
CA LEU A 79 3.32 5.54 -3.56
C LEU A 79 3.62 4.14 -3.02
N LEU A 80 3.64 3.99 -1.70
CA LEU A 80 3.83 2.71 -1.03
C LEU A 80 2.46 2.21 -0.55
N VAL A 81 1.95 1.17 -1.19
CA VAL A 81 0.58 0.69 -0.98
C VAL A 81 0.50 -0.82 -1.07
N SER A 82 -0.34 -1.42 -0.23
CA SER A 82 -0.76 -2.81 -0.33
C SER A 82 -2.29 -2.90 -0.28
N VAL A 83 -2.85 -3.94 -0.92
CA VAL A 83 -4.30 -4.19 -0.96
C VAL A 83 -4.56 -5.64 -0.58
N LEU A 84 -5.45 -5.87 0.39
CA LEU A 84 -5.88 -7.21 0.75
C LEU A 84 -6.96 -7.67 -0.23
N LEU A 85 -6.70 -8.76 -0.96
CA LEU A 85 -7.64 -9.36 -1.90
C LEU A 85 -8.07 -10.74 -1.41
N ARG A 86 -9.38 -10.99 -1.42
CA ARG A 86 -10.02 -12.31 -1.28
C ARG A 86 -10.62 -12.70 -2.63
N PRO A 87 -9.83 -13.30 -3.53
CA PRO A 87 -10.32 -13.65 -4.84
C PRO A 87 -11.39 -14.75 -4.79
N THR A 88 -12.47 -14.56 -5.53
CA THR A 88 -13.52 -15.56 -5.76
C THR A 88 -13.43 -16.21 -7.15
N TRP A 89 -12.35 -15.92 -7.89
CA TRP A 89 -12.13 -16.48 -9.23
C TRP A 89 -11.57 -17.90 -9.17
N PRO A 90 -11.63 -18.66 -10.28
CA PRO A 90 -11.05 -20.00 -10.35
C PRO A 90 -9.54 -20.00 -10.02
N PRO A 91 -9.00 -21.10 -9.44
CA PRO A 91 -7.58 -21.22 -9.12
C PRO A 91 -6.64 -20.94 -10.29
N ASP A 92 -7.06 -21.25 -11.52
CA ASP A 92 -6.30 -21.00 -12.74
C ASP A 92 -6.04 -19.50 -12.99
N ASN A 93 -6.82 -18.62 -12.36
CA ASN A 93 -6.64 -17.17 -12.42
C ASN A 93 -5.72 -16.63 -11.31
N HIS A 94 -5.31 -17.46 -10.33
CA HIS A 94 -4.39 -17.02 -9.28
C HIS A 94 -3.09 -16.38 -9.81
N PRO A 95 -2.46 -16.89 -10.89
CA PRO A 95 -1.23 -16.28 -11.43
C PRO A 95 -1.42 -14.88 -12.03
N LEU A 96 -2.65 -14.43 -12.27
CA LEU A 96 -2.94 -13.06 -12.75
C LEU A 96 -2.69 -12.00 -11.67
N VAL A 97 -2.62 -12.44 -10.41
CA VAL A 97 -2.15 -11.61 -9.29
C VAL A 97 -0.86 -12.23 -8.79
N THR A 98 0.22 -11.47 -8.79
CA THR A 98 1.45 -11.90 -8.12
C THR A 98 1.35 -11.52 -6.64
N PRO A 99 1.10 -12.45 -5.72
CA PRO A 99 1.23 -12.16 -4.30
C PRO A 99 2.71 -11.85 -3.99
N ALA A 100 2.92 -10.92 -3.05
CA ALA A 100 4.24 -10.50 -2.61
C ALA A 100 4.92 -11.55 -1.72
#